data_AF-A0A2V7MCE5-F1
#
_entry.id   AF-A0A2V7MCE5-F1
#
_cell.length_a   1.000
_cell.length_b   1.000
_cell.length_c   1.000
_cell.angle_alpha   90.00
_cell.angle_beta   90.00
_cell.angle_gamma   90.00
#
_symmetry.space_group_name_H-M   'P 1'
#
loop_
_entity.id
_entity.type
_entity.pdbx_description
1 polymer ?
#
loop_
_entity_poly.entity_id
_entity_poly.type
_entity_poly.pdbx_seq_one_letter_code
_entity_poly.pdbx_strand_id
1 'polypeptide(L)'
;MTSALARDLAAIVGEKHVREARAERLTYSMDGLPTHRRVPDLVVLPGSREELVAVVRLLAAHGVPFVPRGAGTGLSGGALADEGTVLVVLTRLNRIVRIDRDNRLAVVEPGVVNAKLGAAARAHGLQYAPDPSSQSACTIGGNVAENAGGPHCLKYGVTANHILALEVLLADGSLVDIGSPAGESWGPDLVGLFVGSEGNFGIATRITVRLMPLSRAVRTLLADFTGLRTAGEAVSAIIAAGIVPAALEMMDQSCIRAVEDSVYAAGYPRDAAAVLLV
;
A
#
# COMPACT_ATOMS: atom_id res chain seq x y z
N MET A 1 13.97 25.95 0.09
CA MET A 1 14.20 25.39 -1.26
C MET A 1 14.15 26.49 -2.32
N THR A 2 14.94 26.44 -3.41
CA THR A 2 15.05 27.54 -4.39
C THR A 2 13.98 27.49 -5.48
N SER A 3 13.52 28.65 -5.96
CA SER A 3 12.60 28.74 -7.12
C SER A 3 13.21 28.19 -8.41
N ALA A 4 14.54 28.04 -8.47
CA ALA A 4 15.24 27.38 -9.57
C ALA A 4 14.93 25.87 -9.62
N LEU A 5 15.00 25.17 -8.48
CA LEU A 5 14.71 23.74 -8.44
C LEU A 5 13.27 23.42 -8.88
N ALA A 6 12.31 24.24 -8.48
CA ALA A 6 10.92 24.08 -8.90
C ALA A 6 10.76 24.22 -10.43
N ARG A 7 11.47 25.17 -11.06
CA ARG A 7 11.47 25.33 -12.53
C ARG A 7 12.13 24.15 -13.23
N ASP A 8 13.24 23.65 -12.72
CA ASP A 8 13.96 22.52 -13.32
C ASP A 8 13.12 21.23 -13.23
N LEU A 9 12.44 21.01 -12.10
CA LEU A 9 11.47 19.92 -11.96
C LEU A 9 10.26 20.11 -12.89
N ALA A 10 9.77 21.33 -13.05
CA ALA A 10 8.68 21.64 -13.98
C ALA A 10 9.08 21.40 -15.44
N ALA A 11 10.35 21.56 -15.80
CA ALA A 11 10.85 21.20 -17.13
C ALA A 11 10.81 19.69 -17.39
N ILE A 12 10.86 18.86 -16.34
CA ILE A 12 10.78 17.39 -16.43
C ILE A 12 9.32 16.93 -16.46
N VAL A 13 8.52 17.32 -15.47
CA VAL A 13 7.17 16.77 -15.27
C VAL A 13 6.05 17.66 -15.82
N GLY A 14 6.36 18.87 -16.25
CA GLY A 14 5.43 19.94 -16.59
C GLY A 14 5.00 20.78 -15.38
N GLU A 15 4.77 22.08 -15.57
CA GLU A 15 4.36 23.03 -14.50
C GLU A 15 3.13 22.57 -13.72
N LYS A 16 2.16 21.95 -14.41
CA LYS A 16 0.93 21.41 -13.82
C LYS A 16 1.17 20.26 -12.84
N HIS A 17 2.40 19.78 -12.70
CA HIS A 17 2.78 18.63 -11.89
C HIS A 17 3.85 18.97 -10.84
N VAL A 18 4.07 20.26 -10.59
CA VAL A 18 4.82 20.78 -9.44
C VAL A 18 3.85 21.56 -8.55
N ARG A 19 3.97 21.42 -7.22
CA ARG A 19 3.19 22.20 -6.24
C ARG A 19 4.14 23.01 -5.39
N GLU A 20 4.12 24.32 -5.61
CA GLU A 20 4.91 25.31 -4.85
C GLU A 20 3.99 26.22 -4.01
N ALA A 21 2.79 26.50 -4.51
CA ALA A 21 1.82 27.32 -3.79
C ALA A 21 1.41 26.62 -2.48
N ARG A 22 1.42 27.37 -1.37
CA ARG A 22 1.09 26.82 -0.05
C ARG A 22 -0.26 26.12 -0.03
N ALA A 23 -1.28 26.72 -0.65
CA ALA A 23 -2.63 26.16 -0.70
C ALA A 23 -2.67 24.76 -1.33
N GLU A 24 -1.84 24.50 -2.33
CA GLU A 24 -1.72 23.20 -2.96
C GLU A 24 -0.94 22.21 -2.08
N ARG A 25 0.16 22.66 -1.47
CA ARG A 25 1.00 21.79 -0.61
C ARG A 25 0.28 21.36 0.66
N LEU A 26 -0.70 22.13 1.13
CA LEU A 26 -1.51 21.79 2.29
C LEU A 26 -2.25 20.45 2.13
N THR A 27 -2.62 20.03 0.92
CA THR A 27 -3.29 18.73 0.68
C THR A 27 -2.38 17.53 0.91
N TYR A 28 -1.06 17.76 1.00
CA TYR A 28 -0.06 16.75 1.27
C TYR A 28 0.48 16.83 2.70
N SER A 29 -0.10 17.71 3.54
CA SER A 29 0.47 18.00 4.86
C SER A 29 0.31 16.90 5.89
N MET A 30 -0.49 15.88 5.59
CA MET A 30 -0.76 14.73 6.44
C MET A 30 -0.79 13.47 5.57
N ASP A 31 -0.50 12.33 6.17
CA ASP A 31 -0.92 11.02 5.67
C ASP A 31 -2.16 10.58 6.46
N GLY A 32 -2.35 9.29 6.69
CA GLY A 32 -3.44 8.77 7.49
C GLY A 32 -3.24 8.94 9.00
N LEU A 33 -2.07 9.35 9.50
CA LEU A 33 -1.80 9.56 10.92
C LEU A 33 -2.26 10.98 11.34
N PRO A 34 -3.43 11.14 11.99
CA PRO A 34 -4.07 12.46 12.15
C PRO A 34 -3.33 13.38 13.14
N THR A 35 -2.44 12.84 13.96
CA THR A 35 -1.69 13.58 14.98
C THR A 35 -0.43 14.27 14.43
N HIS A 36 -0.03 13.96 13.20
CA HIS A 36 1.20 14.46 12.59
C HIS A 36 0.90 15.29 11.35
N ARG A 37 1.51 16.47 11.29
CA ARG A 37 1.35 17.39 10.16
C ARG A 37 2.66 18.08 9.82
N ARG A 38 3.03 18.03 8.54
CA ARG A 38 4.19 18.72 7.96
C ARG A 38 3.84 19.16 6.55
N VAL A 39 3.91 20.47 6.28
CA VAL A 39 3.67 20.97 4.92
C VAL A 39 4.97 20.82 4.13
N PRO A 40 5.02 19.98 3.07
CA PRO A 40 6.25 19.80 2.30
C PRO A 40 6.64 21.12 1.62
N ASP A 41 7.92 21.38 1.41
CA ASP A 41 8.38 22.60 0.72
C ASP A 41 8.02 22.59 -0.77
N LEU A 42 8.07 21.41 -1.39
CA LEU A 42 7.74 21.20 -2.79
C LEU A 42 7.18 19.80 -2.99
N VAL A 43 6.18 19.68 -3.87
CA VAL A 43 5.65 18.38 -4.29
C VAL A 43 5.82 18.26 -5.80
N VAL A 44 6.28 17.09 -6.25
CA VAL A 44 6.43 16.78 -7.67
C VAL A 44 5.69 15.49 -7.99
N LEU A 45 4.99 15.47 -9.12
CA LEU A 45 4.15 14.35 -9.55
C LEU A 45 4.62 13.83 -10.91
N PRO A 46 5.66 13.00 -11.02
CA PRO A 46 6.05 12.39 -12.28
C PRO A 46 4.92 11.49 -12.83
N GLY A 47 4.74 11.50 -14.15
CA GLY A 47 3.72 10.74 -14.87
C GLY A 47 4.25 9.58 -15.71
N SER A 48 5.56 9.42 -15.78
CA SER A 48 6.21 8.27 -16.43
C SER A 48 7.43 7.81 -15.63
N ARG A 49 7.92 6.61 -15.97
CA ARG A 49 9.18 6.06 -15.44
C ARG A 49 10.35 6.98 -15.73
N GLU A 50 10.43 7.51 -16.95
CA GLU A 50 11.50 8.39 -17.42
C GLU A 50 11.49 9.73 -16.67
N GLU A 51 10.31 10.32 -16.47
CA GLU A 51 10.13 11.51 -15.65
C GLU A 51 10.59 11.27 -14.20
N LEU A 52 10.19 10.14 -13.61
CA LEU A 52 10.57 9.79 -12.23
C LEU A 52 12.10 9.62 -12.08
N VAL A 53 12.74 8.93 -13.01
CA VAL A 53 14.21 8.78 -13.04
C VAL A 53 14.89 10.13 -13.17
N ALA A 54 14.41 11.00 -14.07
CA ALA A 54 14.97 12.33 -14.27
C ALA A 54 14.81 13.21 -13.01
N VAL A 55 13.66 13.16 -12.34
CA VAL A 55 13.42 13.83 -11.06
C VAL A 55 14.43 13.38 -10.00
N VAL A 56 14.57 12.06 -9.79
CA VAL A 56 15.50 11.54 -8.76
C VAL A 56 16.95 11.92 -9.07
N ARG A 57 17.38 11.84 -10.33
CA ARG A 57 18.73 12.28 -10.74
C ARG A 57 18.96 13.76 -10.50
N LEU A 58 17.97 14.61 -10.79
CA LEU A 58 18.08 16.04 -10.55
C LEU A 58 18.24 16.33 -9.05
N LEU A 59 17.44 15.67 -8.21
CA LEU A 59 17.50 15.81 -6.75
C LEU A 59 18.84 15.32 -6.19
N ALA A 60 19.33 14.17 -6.68
CA ALA A 60 20.65 13.64 -6.33
C ALA A 60 21.78 14.61 -6.70
N ALA A 61 21.74 15.18 -7.91
CA ALA A 61 22.73 16.15 -8.36
C ALA A 61 22.77 17.44 -7.51
N HIS A 62 21.64 17.81 -6.90
CA HIS A 62 21.53 18.96 -6.01
C HIS A 62 21.69 18.62 -4.52
N GLY A 63 21.90 17.34 -4.17
CA GLY A 63 21.96 16.89 -2.78
C GLY A 63 20.66 17.11 -2.00
N VAL A 64 19.51 17.13 -2.69
CA VAL A 64 18.20 17.39 -2.09
C VAL A 64 17.54 16.06 -1.71
N PRO A 65 17.20 15.83 -0.43
CA PRO A 65 16.49 14.63 -0.01
C PRO A 65 15.07 14.59 -0.56
N PHE A 66 14.51 13.38 -0.65
CA PHE A 66 13.13 13.19 -1.07
C PHE A 66 12.41 12.11 -0.29
N VAL A 67 11.07 12.20 -0.25
CA VAL A 67 10.18 11.16 0.27
C VAL A 67 9.27 10.69 -0.88
N PRO A 68 9.32 9.39 -1.26
CA PRO A 68 8.35 8.84 -2.19
C PRO A 68 6.98 8.68 -1.50
N ARG A 69 5.92 9.02 -2.20
CA ARG A 69 4.55 8.94 -1.68
C ARG A 69 3.60 8.31 -2.68
N GLY A 70 2.84 7.31 -2.23
CA GLY A 70 1.67 6.79 -2.94
C GLY A 70 0.45 7.70 -2.74
N ALA A 71 -0.67 7.14 -2.29
CA ALA A 71 -1.86 7.91 -1.94
C ALA A 71 -1.74 8.67 -0.59
N GLY A 72 -0.78 8.27 0.27
CA GLY A 72 -0.62 8.86 1.61
C GLY A 72 -1.66 8.37 2.62
N THR A 73 -2.03 7.08 2.54
CA THR A 73 -2.96 6.43 3.47
C THR A 73 -2.25 5.70 4.63
N GLY A 74 -0.92 5.81 4.72
CA GLY A 74 -0.13 5.20 5.80
C GLY A 74 -0.45 5.83 7.15
N LEU A 75 -0.21 5.09 8.24
CA LEU A 75 -0.53 5.49 9.61
C LEU A 75 0.72 5.71 10.48
N SER A 76 1.90 5.78 9.86
CA SER A 76 3.20 5.88 10.53
C SER A 76 3.83 7.28 10.47
N GLY A 77 3.36 8.16 9.58
CA GLY A 77 4.04 9.42 9.26
C GLY A 77 5.12 9.27 8.18
N GLY A 78 5.40 8.06 7.68
CA GLY A 78 6.45 7.79 6.68
C GLY A 78 6.23 8.47 5.32
N ALA A 79 5.01 8.93 5.03
CA ALA A 79 4.68 9.66 3.81
C ALA A 79 4.67 11.19 3.97
N LEU A 80 5.27 11.71 5.05
CA LEU A 80 5.49 13.13 5.31
C LEU A 80 6.90 13.53 4.87
N ALA A 81 7.07 14.77 4.42
CA ALA A 81 8.38 15.33 4.11
C ALA A 81 8.72 16.45 5.10
N ASP A 82 9.92 16.37 5.68
CA ASP A 82 10.48 17.40 6.54
C ASP A 82 10.97 18.63 5.72
N GLU A 83 11.41 19.66 6.43
CA GLU A 83 11.96 20.87 5.82
C GLU A 83 13.13 20.54 4.88
N GLY A 84 13.18 21.19 3.71
CA GLY A 84 14.20 20.93 2.70
C GLY A 84 14.06 19.61 1.93
N THR A 85 12.98 18.85 2.16
CA THR A 85 12.73 17.57 1.48
C THR A 85 11.64 17.70 0.41
N VAL A 86 11.90 17.11 -0.76
CA VAL A 86 10.93 17.08 -1.87
C VAL A 86 10.01 15.86 -1.72
N LEU A 87 8.70 16.09 -1.79
CA LEU A 87 7.73 14.99 -1.81
C LEU A 87 7.49 14.53 -3.25
N VAL A 88 7.83 13.27 -3.57
CA VAL A 88 7.69 12.68 -4.91
C VAL A 88 6.45 11.79 -4.93
N VAL A 89 5.38 12.25 -5.55
CA VAL A 89 4.07 11.58 -5.52
C VAL A 89 3.87 10.73 -6.77
N LEU A 90 3.66 9.43 -6.57
CA LEU A 90 3.69 8.40 -7.63
C LEU A 90 2.30 8.07 -8.22
N THR A 91 1.24 8.77 -7.80
CA THR A 91 -0.16 8.45 -8.14
C THR A 91 -0.51 8.60 -9.63
N ARG A 92 0.33 9.30 -10.41
CA ARG A 92 0.17 9.39 -11.87
C ARG A 92 0.74 8.17 -12.62
N LEU A 93 1.69 7.44 -12.04
CA LEU A 93 2.18 6.17 -12.57
C LEU A 93 1.20 5.06 -12.18
N ASN A 94 0.02 5.00 -12.80
CA ASN A 94 -1.10 4.17 -12.37
C ASN A 94 -1.62 3.18 -13.43
N ARG A 95 -0.76 2.76 -14.35
CA ARG A 95 -1.10 1.75 -15.37
C ARG A 95 -0.93 0.34 -14.85
N ILE A 96 -1.93 -0.50 -15.15
CA ILE A 96 -1.78 -1.95 -15.15
C ILE A 96 -1.15 -2.30 -16.51
N VAL A 97 0.14 -2.60 -16.51
CA VAL A 97 0.93 -2.80 -17.74
C VAL A 97 0.52 -4.08 -18.45
N ARG A 98 0.34 -5.17 -17.70
CA ARG A 98 -0.23 -6.43 -18.23
C ARG A 98 -0.82 -7.29 -17.12
N ILE A 99 -1.83 -8.09 -17.46
CA ILE A 99 -2.31 -9.21 -16.67
C ILE A 99 -2.07 -10.48 -17.47
N ASP A 100 -1.36 -11.43 -16.86
CA ASP A 100 -1.04 -12.72 -17.43
C ASP A 100 -1.84 -13.78 -16.68
N ARG A 101 -2.95 -14.20 -17.29
CA ARG A 101 -3.90 -15.14 -16.68
C ARG A 101 -3.28 -16.51 -16.47
N ASP A 102 -2.49 -16.98 -17.43
CA ASP A 102 -1.97 -18.34 -17.45
C ASP A 102 -0.87 -18.50 -16.40
N ASN A 103 0.02 -17.50 -16.29
CA ASN A 103 1.06 -17.44 -15.26
C ASN A 103 0.56 -16.88 -13.92
N ARG A 104 -0.70 -16.41 -13.86
CA ARG A 104 -1.34 -15.79 -12.68
C ARG A 104 -0.48 -14.69 -12.07
N LEU A 105 -0.11 -13.72 -12.89
CA LEU A 105 0.62 -12.54 -12.44
C LEU A 105 0.11 -11.27 -13.13
N ALA A 106 0.46 -10.11 -12.56
CA ALA A 106 0.29 -8.83 -13.22
C ALA A 106 1.55 -7.99 -13.07
N VAL A 107 1.81 -7.12 -14.05
CA VAL A 107 2.84 -6.08 -13.95
C VAL A 107 2.13 -4.73 -13.86
N VAL A 108 2.46 -3.96 -12.83
CA VAL A 108 1.79 -2.69 -12.52
C VAL A 108 2.78 -1.59 -12.20
N GLU A 109 2.40 -0.35 -12.47
CA GLU A 109 3.07 0.85 -11.97
C GLU A 109 2.70 1.10 -10.48
N PRO A 110 3.53 1.81 -9.69
CA PRO A 110 3.36 1.94 -8.23
C PRO A 110 2.12 2.72 -7.78
N GLY A 111 1.57 3.59 -8.64
CA GLY A 111 0.40 4.40 -8.40
C GLY A 111 -0.94 3.69 -8.68
N VAL A 112 -0.92 2.41 -9.12
CA VAL A 112 -2.16 1.64 -9.27
C VAL A 112 -2.84 1.49 -7.92
N VAL A 113 -4.11 1.87 -7.82
CA VAL A 113 -4.92 1.67 -6.60
C VAL A 113 -5.17 0.18 -6.42
N ASN A 114 -5.01 -0.33 -5.18
CA ASN A 114 -5.14 -1.76 -4.87
C ASN A 114 -6.47 -2.35 -5.39
N ALA A 115 -7.60 -1.74 -5.04
CA ALA A 115 -8.91 -2.22 -5.47
C ALA A 115 -9.09 -2.22 -7.00
N LYS A 116 -8.43 -1.31 -7.73
CA LYS A 116 -8.46 -1.28 -9.20
C LYS A 116 -7.74 -2.48 -9.82
N LEU A 117 -6.60 -2.88 -9.25
CA LEU A 117 -5.93 -4.12 -9.65
C LEU A 117 -6.82 -5.33 -9.38
N GLY A 118 -7.43 -5.41 -8.19
CA GLY A 118 -8.35 -6.48 -7.84
C GLY A 118 -9.54 -6.57 -8.80
N ALA A 119 -10.14 -5.43 -9.17
CA ALA A 119 -11.23 -5.37 -10.15
C ALA A 119 -10.80 -5.84 -11.54
N ALA A 120 -9.62 -5.43 -12.01
CA ALA A 120 -9.09 -5.87 -13.31
C ALA A 120 -8.78 -7.38 -13.33
N ALA A 121 -8.18 -7.92 -12.26
CA ALA A 121 -7.87 -9.35 -12.15
C ALA A 121 -9.14 -10.22 -12.13
N ARG A 122 -10.24 -9.74 -11.55
CA ARG A 122 -11.52 -10.47 -11.49
C ARG A 122 -12.08 -10.82 -12.87
N ALA A 123 -11.88 -9.97 -13.87
CA ALA A 123 -12.27 -10.25 -15.25
C ALA A 123 -11.60 -11.51 -15.84
N HIS A 124 -10.49 -11.94 -15.24
CA HIS A 124 -9.74 -13.14 -15.63
C HIS A 124 -9.99 -14.34 -14.70
N GLY A 125 -10.93 -14.25 -13.77
CA GLY A 125 -11.17 -15.27 -12.74
C GLY A 125 -10.14 -15.28 -11.63
N LEU A 126 -9.39 -14.18 -11.46
CA LEU A 126 -8.29 -14.04 -10.51
C LEU A 126 -8.56 -12.91 -9.51
N GLN A 127 -7.75 -12.83 -8.46
CA GLN A 127 -7.72 -11.76 -7.47
C GLN A 127 -6.27 -11.45 -7.07
N TYR A 128 -6.01 -10.19 -6.74
CA TYR A 128 -4.86 -9.81 -5.93
C TYR A 128 -5.28 -9.89 -4.46
N ALA A 129 -4.55 -10.67 -3.65
CA ALA A 129 -5.03 -11.07 -2.33
C ALA A 129 -4.85 -10.02 -1.22
N PRO A 130 -3.74 -9.26 -1.14
CA PRO A 130 -3.58 -8.24 -0.10
C PRO A 130 -4.68 -7.19 -0.16
N ASP A 131 -5.38 -7.02 0.96
CA ASP A 131 -6.62 -6.24 1.07
C ASP A 131 -6.59 -5.26 2.27
N PRO A 132 -5.63 -4.33 2.33
CA PRO A 132 -5.58 -3.35 3.42
C PRO A 132 -6.92 -2.60 3.52
N SER A 133 -7.30 -2.16 4.72
CA SER A 133 -8.55 -1.42 4.94
C SER A 133 -8.70 -0.18 4.04
N SER A 134 -7.57 0.41 3.64
CA SER A 134 -7.49 1.53 2.71
C SER A 134 -7.45 1.13 1.23
N GLN A 135 -7.74 -0.13 0.84
CA GLN A 135 -7.62 -0.67 -0.53
C GLN A 135 -8.33 0.14 -1.63
N SER A 136 -9.37 0.90 -1.27
CA SER A 136 -10.08 1.81 -2.17
C SER A 136 -9.25 3.04 -2.57
N ALA A 137 -8.19 3.35 -1.83
CA ALA A 137 -7.34 4.52 -1.99
C ALA A 137 -5.84 4.19 -2.07
N CYS A 138 -5.33 3.24 -1.26
CA CYS A 138 -3.91 2.92 -1.22
C CYS A 138 -3.42 2.38 -2.57
N THR A 139 -2.14 2.62 -2.86
CA THR A 139 -1.52 2.21 -4.13
C THR A 139 -0.60 1.03 -3.94
N ILE A 140 -0.36 0.23 -4.99
CA ILE A 140 0.49 -0.96 -4.93
C ILE A 140 1.91 -0.62 -4.47
N GLY A 141 2.47 0.51 -4.90
CA GLY A 141 3.79 0.97 -4.43
C GLY A 141 3.82 1.26 -2.93
N GLY A 142 2.76 1.87 -2.38
CA GLY A 142 2.63 2.06 -0.93
C GLY A 142 2.49 0.73 -0.20
N ASN A 143 1.70 -0.20 -0.74
CA ASN A 143 1.57 -1.55 -0.16
C ASN A 143 2.91 -2.29 -0.11
N VAL A 144 3.74 -2.15 -1.16
CA VAL A 144 5.11 -2.70 -1.20
C VAL A 144 5.99 -2.04 -0.15
N ALA A 145 5.96 -0.70 -0.07
CA ALA A 145 6.78 0.04 0.90
C ALA A 145 6.46 -0.32 2.35
N GLU A 146 5.18 -0.55 2.67
CA GLU A 146 4.69 -0.80 4.03
C GLU A 146 4.50 -2.30 4.36
N ASN A 147 4.81 -3.21 3.42
CA ASN A 147 4.45 -4.62 3.49
C ASN A 147 2.99 -4.84 3.92
N ALA A 148 2.06 -4.15 3.26
CA ALA A 148 0.67 -4.06 3.72
C ALA A 148 0.01 -5.44 3.89
N GLY A 149 -0.70 -5.59 5.01
CA GLY A 149 -1.60 -6.70 5.27
C GLY A 149 -3.07 -6.32 5.01
N GLY A 150 -3.97 -6.99 5.72
CA GLY A 150 -5.41 -6.82 5.65
C GLY A 150 -6.10 -7.96 6.41
N PRO A 151 -7.43 -7.94 6.54
CA PRO A 151 -8.17 -9.00 7.24
C PRO A 151 -7.88 -10.40 6.70
N HIS A 152 -7.58 -10.52 5.40
CA HIS A 152 -7.33 -11.82 4.80
C HIS A 152 -5.87 -12.30 4.87
N CYS A 153 -5.00 -11.59 5.60
CA CYS A 153 -3.59 -11.96 5.73
C CYS A 153 -3.40 -13.29 6.48
N LEU A 154 -4.33 -13.69 7.34
CA LEU A 154 -4.29 -14.98 8.03
C LEU A 154 -4.18 -16.16 7.04
N LYS A 155 -4.94 -16.09 5.94
CA LYS A 155 -4.99 -17.15 4.92
C LYS A 155 -4.02 -16.91 3.78
N TYR A 156 -3.90 -15.67 3.33
CA TYR A 156 -3.18 -15.34 2.10
C TYR A 156 -1.82 -14.68 2.33
N GLY A 157 -1.45 -14.37 3.58
CA GLY A 157 -0.24 -13.62 3.89
C GLY A 157 -0.36 -12.12 3.58
N VAL A 158 0.77 -11.43 3.68
CA VAL A 158 0.91 -9.99 3.48
C VAL A 158 1.51 -9.69 2.12
N THR A 159 1.66 -8.41 1.77
CA THR A 159 2.15 -7.96 0.45
C THR A 159 3.44 -8.68 0.03
N ALA A 160 4.40 -8.91 0.93
CA ALA A 160 5.63 -9.65 0.63
C ALA A 160 5.39 -11.05 0.01
N ASN A 161 4.33 -11.75 0.41
CA ASN A 161 3.98 -13.07 -0.14
C ASN A 161 3.47 -13.00 -1.60
N HIS A 162 3.15 -11.81 -2.10
CA HIS A 162 2.53 -11.57 -3.41
C HIS A 162 3.41 -10.75 -4.35
N ILE A 163 4.62 -10.34 -3.96
CA ILE A 163 5.55 -9.68 -4.87
C ILE A 163 6.50 -10.73 -5.45
N LEU A 164 6.60 -10.78 -6.78
CA LEU A 164 7.45 -11.73 -7.50
C LEU A 164 8.76 -11.07 -7.97
N ALA A 165 8.67 -9.83 -8.43
CA ALA A 165 9.80 -9.07 -8.93
C ALA A 165 9.53 -7.56 -8.87
N LEU A 166 10.59 -6.78 -8.74
CA LEU A 166 10.55 -5.33 -8.69
C LEU A 166 11.63 -4.75 -9.61
N GLU A 167 11.29 -3.66 -10.29
CA GLU A 167 12.29 -2.67 -10.70
C GLU A 167 12.34 -1.59 -9.63
N VAL A 168 13.52 -1.28 -9.14
CA VAL A 168 13.76 -0.29 -8.08
C VAL A 168 14.64 0.83 -8.60
N LEU A 169 14.19 2.06 -8.42
CA LEU A 169 14.97 3.27 -8.62
C LEU A 169 15.69 3.64 -7.33
N LEU A 170 17.02 3.62 -7.36
CA LEU A 170 17.87 3.99 -6.24
C LEU A 170 18.05 5.51 -6.15
N ALA A 171 18.57 5.98 -5.01
CA ALA A 171 18.72 7.41 -4.72
C ALA A 171 19.67 8.16 -5.68
N ASP A 172 20.59 7.45 -6.35
CA ASP A 172 21.46 8.01 -7.39
C ASP A 172 20.81 8.07 -8.78
N GLY A 173 19.59 7.55 -8.91
CA GLY A 173 18.87 7.47 -10.17
C GLY A 173 19.25 6.29 -11.07
N SER A 174 19.97 5.29 -10.53
CA SER A 174 20.16 3.98 -11.15
C SER A 174 18.95 3.08 -10.94
N LEU A 175 18.73 2.15 -11.88
CA LEU A 175 17.64 1.18 -11.82
C LEU A 175 18.21 -0.22 -11.63
N VAL A 176 17.62 -0.98 -10.72
CA VAL A 176 17.96 -2.38 -10.47
C VAL A 176 16.71 -3.25 -10.57
N ASP A 177 16.84 -4.41 -11.20
CA ASP A 177 15.81 -5.45 -11.20
C ASP A 177 16.14 -6.47 -10.11
N ILE A 178 15.15 -6.80 -9.28
CA ILE A 178 15.25 -7.81 -8.21
C ILE A 178 14.08 -8.78 -8.27
N GLY A 179 14.32 -10.03 -7.82
CA GLY A 179 13.34 -11.11 -7.87
C GLY A 179 13.20 -11.74 -9.26
N SER A 180 12.11 -12.47 -9.44
CA SER A 180 11.84 -13.21 -10.68
C SER A 180 10.34 -13.35 -10.89
N PRO A 181 9.79 -13.01 -12.08
CA PRO A 181 8.39 -13.24 -12.41
C PRO A 181 7.97 -14.72 -12.32
N ALA A 182 8.93 -15.66 -12.40
CA ALA A 182 8.67 -17.09 -12.21
C ALA A 182 8.49 -17.47 -10.72
N GLY A 183 8.83 -16.57 -9.78
CA GLY A 183 8.73 -16.79 -8.34
C GLY A 183 9.91 -17.50 -7.70
N GLU A 184 10.91 -17.91 -8.48
CA GLU A 184 12.14 -18.51 -8.00
C GLU A 184 13.34 -17.65 -8.45
N SER A 185 14.17 -17.25 -7.50
CA SER A 185 15.42 -16.53 -7.73
C SER A 185 16.57 -17.24 -7.02
N TRP A 186 17.75 -17.24 -7.66
CA TRP A 186 18.97 -17.72 -7.04
C TRP A 186 19.61 -16.63 -6.18
N GLY A 187 20.09 -16.99 -4.98
CA GLY A 187 20.75 -16.07 -4.07
C GLY A 187 19.82 -15.50 -2.98
N PRO A 188 20.21 -14.39 -2.33
CA PRO A 188 19.42 -13.78 -1.26
C PRO A 188 18.05 -13.28 -1.75
N ASP A 189 17.06 -13.31 -0.86
CA ASP A 189 15.73 -12.75 -1.13
C ASP A 189 15.77 -11.21 -1.04
N LEU A 190 16.21 -10.58 -2.14
CA LEU A 190 16.26 -9.11 -2.25
C LEU A 190 14.85 -8.49 -2.33
N VAL A 191 13.84 -9.25 -2.77
CA VAL A 191 12.44 -8.78 -2.76
C VAL A 191 11.96 -8.68 -1.31
N GLY A 192 12.17 -9.73 -0.52
CA GLY A 192 11.86 -9.74 0.91
C GLY A 192 12.61 -8.67 1.70
N LEU A 193 13.85 -8.33 1.31
CA LEU A 193 14.60 -7.21 1.89
C LEU A 193 13.99 -5.84 1.52
N PHE A 194 13.46 -5.67 0.32
CA PHE A 194 12.93 -4.39 -0.16
C PHE A 194 11.50 -4.11 0.31
N VAL A 195 10.64 -5.13 0.33
CA VAL A 195 9.24 -4.99 0.77
C VAL A 195 9.22 -4.67 2.27
N GLY A 196 8.53 -3.59 2.66
CA GLY A 196 8.56 -3.08 4.03
C GLY A 196 9.70 -2.09 4.32
N SER A 197 10.48 -1.67 3.30
CA SER A 197 11.55 -0.67 3.48
C SER A 197 11.06 0.76 3.69
N GLU A 198 9.76 1.02 3.61
CA GLU A 198 9.14 2.35 3.77
C GLU A 198 9.74 3.41 2.81
N GLY A 199 10.26 2.98 1.66
CA GLY A 199 10.89 3.85 0.66
C GLY A 199 12.35 4.20 0.94
N ASN A 200 12.96 3.68 2.01
CA ASN A 200 14.35 3.99 2.40
C ASN A 200 15.40 3.36 1.47
N PHE A 201 15.07 2.28 0.77
CA PHE A 201 15.99 1.60 -0.15
C PHE A 201 15.81 2.01 -1.61
N GLY A 202 14.82 2.86 -1.91
CA GLY A 202 14.51 3.31 -3.26
C GLY A 202 13.01 3.26 -3.56
N ILE A 203 12.67 3.49 -4.82
CA ILE A 203 11.28 3.57 -5.29
C ILE A 203 11.00 2.37 -6.21
N ALA A 204 10.02 1.54 -5.88
CA ALA A 204 9.54 0.53 -6.82
C ALA A 204 8.82 1.21 -8.01
N THR A 205 9.36 1.07 -9.21
CA THR A 205 8.85 1.72 -10.43
C THR A 205 8.00 0.78 -11.29
N ARG A 206 8.26 -0.52 -11.19
CA ARG A 206 7.52 -1.59 -11.87
C ARG A 206 7.42 -2.78 -10.92
N ILE A 207 6.19 -3.23 -10.68
CA ILE A 207 5.89 -4.23 -9.65
C ILE A 207 5.23 -5.43 -10.32
N THR A 208 5.86 -6.60 -10.20
CA THR A 208 5.27 -7.86 -10.65
C THR A 208 4.62 -8.53 -9.45
N VAL A 209 3.30 -8.67 -9.49
CA VAL A 209 2.50 -9.26 -8.41
C VAL A 209 1.99 -10.64 -8.79
N ARG A 210 1.88 -11.51 -7.80
CA ARG A 210 1.16 -12.79 -7.87
C ARG A 210 -0.35 -12.52 -7.84
N LEU A 211 -1.08 -13.23 -8.69
CA LEU A 211 -2.53 -13.31 -8.64
C LEU A 211 -2.95 -14.72 -8.19
N MET A 212 -4.10 -14.79 -7.54
CA MET A 212 -4.69 -16.03 -7.04
C MET A 212 -6.04 -16.29 -7.71
N PRO A 213 -6.48 -17.54 -7.85
CA PRO A 213 -7.85 -17.83 -8.26
C PRO A 213 -8.87 -17.20 -7.31
N LEU A 214 -10.03 -16.83 -7.85
CA LEU A 214 -11.17 -16.43 -7.03
C LEU A 214 -11.68 -17.60 -6.19
N SER A 215 -12.10 -17.30 -4.97
CA SER A 215 -12.79 -18.26 -4.10
C SER A 215 -14.11 -18.70 -4.73
N ARG A 216 -14.35 -20.01 -4.78
CA ARG A 216 -15.60 -20.58 -5.33
C ARG A 216 -16.84 -20.17 -4.53
N ALA A 217 -16.67 -19.97 -3.23
CA ALA A 217 -17.71 -19.52 -2.32
C ALA A 217 -17.08 -18.76 -1.16
N VAL A 218 -17.81 -17.78 -0.64
CA VAL A 218 -17.51 -17.07 0.60
C VAL A 218 -18.70 -17.27 1.54
N ARG A 219 -18.41 -17.53 2.80
CA ARG A 219 -19.39 -17.60 3.89
C ARG A 219 -18.82 -16.76 5.02
N THR A 220 -19.68 -15.95 5.63
CA THR A 220 -19.31 -15.10 6.75
C THR A 220 -20.19 -15.47 7.93
N LEU A 221 -19.57 -15.61 9.10
CA LEU A 221 -20.26 -15.92 10.36
C LEU A 221 -19.91 -14.84 11.38
N LEU A 222 -20.94 -14.35 12.08
CA LEU A 222 -20.80 -13.50 13.25
C LEU A 222 -21.19 -14.33 14.48
N ALA A 223 -20.27 -14.48 15.42
CA ALA A 223 -20.53 -15.10 16.72
C ALA A 223 -20.37 -14.05 17.82
N ASP A 224 -21.35 -13.94 18.69
CA ASP A 224 -21.29 -13.12 19.89
C ASP A 224 -20.91 -13.96 21.12
N PHE A 225 -20.21 -13.32 22.06
CA PHE A 225 -19.70 -13.95 23.26
C PHE A 225 -20.07 -13.12 24.48
N THR A 226 -20.41 -13.81 25.58
CA THR A 226 -20.67 -13.19 26.88
C THR A 226 -19.39 -12.83 27.64
N GLY A 227 -18.22 -13.20 27.13
CA GLY A 227 -16.91 -12.84 27.69
C GLY A 227 -15.80 -12.79 26.65
N LEU A 228 -14.93 -11.78 26.75
CA LEU A 228 -13.78 -11.59 25.86
C LEU A 228 -12.81 -12.79 25.87
N ARG A 229 -12.62 -13.40 27.04
CA ARG A 229 -11.78 -14.61 27.19
C ARG A 229 -12.30 -15.76 26.34
N THR A 230 -13.62 -16.02 26.38
CA THR A 230 -14.26 -17.10 25.63
C THR A 230 -14.16 -16.88 24.12
N ALA A 231 -14.25 -15.62 23.66
CA ALA A 231 -13.99 -15.29 22.25
C ALA A 231 -12.55 -15.62 21.83
N GLY A 232 -11.55 -15.27 22.67
CA GLY A 232 -10.14 -15.60 22.42
C GLY A 232 -9.84 -17.11 22.48
N GLU A 233 -10.51 -17.85 23.36
CA GLU A 233 -10.44 -19.32 23.41
C GLU A 233 -11.04 -19.94 22.15
N ALA A 234 -12.13 -19.39 21.61
CA ALA A 234 -12.72 -19.84 20.35
C ALA A 234 -11.76 -19.63 19.17
N VAL A 235 -11.12 -18.45 19.07
CA VAL A 235 -10.05 -18.19 18.09
C VAL A 235 -8.95 -19.26 18.18
N SER A 236 -8.47 -19.51 19.41
CA SER A 236 -7.40 -20.49 19.65
C SER A 236 -7.82 -21.92 19.26
N ALA A 237 -9.06 -22.30 19.58
CA ALA A 237 -9.61 -23.61 19.26
C ALA A 237 -9.77 -23.83 17.74
N ILE A 238 -10.20 -22.80 16.99
CA ILE A 238 -10.31 -22.85 15.53
C ILE A 238 -8.94 -23.14 14.90
N ILE A 239 -7.91 -22.38 15.30
CA ILE A 239 -6.55 -22.57 14.77
C ILE A 239 -5.96 -23.91 15.22
N ALA A 240 -6.15 -24.31 16.48
CA ALA A 240 -5.67 -25.60 17.01
C ALA A 240 -6.32 -26.81 16.30
N ALA A 241 -7.54 -26.66 15.77
CA ALA A 241 -8.19 -27.66 14.94
C ALA A 241 -7.63 -27.74 13.50
N GLY A 242 -6.63 -26.90 13.16
CA GLY A 242 -6.04 -26.84 11.81
C GLY A 242 -6.89 -26.07 10.80
N ILE A 243 -7.89 -25.32 11.25
CA ILE A 243 -8.74 -24.51 10.39
C ILE A 243 -8.08 -23.14 10.22
N VAL A 244 -7.90 -22.71 8.97
CA VAL A 244 -7.41 -21.36 8.63
C VAL A 244 -8.52 -20.60 7.90
N PRO A 245 -9.36 -19.84 8.64
CA PRO A 245 -10.39 -18.99 8.05
C PRO A 245 -9.78 -17.95 7.10
N ALA A 246 -10.62 -17.43 6.20
CA ALA A 246 -10.18 -16.38 5.29
C ALA A 246 -9.87 -15.10 6.06
N ALA A 247 -10.69 -14.75 7.06
CA ALA A 247 -10.46 -13.71 8.04
C ALA A 247 -10.92 -14.21 9.43
N LEU A 248 -10.40 -13.61 10.50
CA LEU A 248 -10.78 -13.96 11.87
C LEU A 248 -10.63 -12.73 12.75
N GLU A 249 -11.65 -11.86 12.76
CA GLU A 249 -11.60 -10.53 13.34
C GLU A 249 -12.42 -10.46 14.63
N MET A 250 -11.77 -10.08 15.74
CA MET A 250 -12.43 -9.97 17.04
C MET A 250 -12.61 -8.50 17.42
N MET A 251 -13.78 -8.16 17.95
CA MET A 251 -14.09 -6.82 18.45
C MET A 251 -14.64 -6.91 19.87
N ASP A 252 -14.15 -6.06 20.77
CA ASP A 252 -14.63 -5.99 22.16
C ASP A 252 -15.87 -5.11 22.28
N GLN A 253 -16.54 -5.16 23.44
CA GLN A 253 -17.76 -4.38 23.67
C GLN A 253 -17.56 -2.87 23.50
N SER A 254 -16.37 -2.35 23.83
CA SER A 254 -16.10 -0.91 23.69
C SER A 254 -16.08 -0.48 22.23
N CYS A 255 -15.39 -1.22 21.37
CA CYS A 255 -15.39 -1.01 19.92
C CYS A 255 -16.78 -1.24 19.32
N ILE A 256 -17.51 -2.28 19.74
CA ILE A 256 -18.89 -2.54 19.29
C ILE A 256 -19.76 -1.31 19.52
N ARG A 257 -19.77 -0.78 20.75
CA ARG A 257 -20.57 0.40 21.09
C ARG A 257 -20.14 1.62 20.28
N ALA A 258 -18.84 1.84 20.11
CA ALA A 258 -18.32 2.96 19.33
C ALA A 258 -18.77 2.90 17.86
N VAL A 259 -18.76 1.71 17.25
CA VAL A 259 -19.25 1.52 15.87
C VAL A 259 -20.76 1.74 15.80
N GLU A 260 -21.53 1.14 16.71
CA GLU A 260 -22.99 1.27 16.74
C GLU A 260 -23.50 2.67 17.12
N ASP A 261 -22.68 3.49 17.78
CA ASP A 261 -22.98 4.91 18.06
C ASP A 261 -22.53 5.85 16.93
N SER A 262 -21.79 5.33 15.94
CA SER A 262 -21.32 6.10 14.80
C SER A 262 -22.32 6.08 13.63
N VAL A 263 -22.04 6.87 12.60
CA VAL A 263 -22.77 6.81 11.31
C VAL A 263 -22.56 5.49 10.55
N TYR A 264 -21.70 4.60 11.06
CA TYR A 264 -21.35 3.31 10.49
C TYR A 264 -21.93 2.13 11.28
N ALA A 265 -23.00 2.34 12.05
CA ALA A 265 -23.69 1.26 12.76
C ALA A 265 -23.96 0.06 11.85
N ALA A 266 -23.54 -1.13 12.28
CA ALA A 266 -23.51 -2.34 11.48
C ALA A 266 -24.46 -3.43 12.01
N GLY A 267 -25.17 -3.16 13.11
CA GLY A 267 -26.13 -4.09 13.73
C GLY A 267 -25.47 -5.10 14.66
N TYR A 268 -24.30 -4.79 15.23
CA TYR A 268 -23.67 -5.65 16.23
C TYR A 268 -24.47 -5.68 17.55
N PRO A 269 -24.53 -6.84 18.24
CA PRO A 269 -25.20 -6.95 19.54
C PRO A 269 -24.47 -6.12 20.60
N ARG A 270 -25.11 -5.04 21.08
CA ARG A 270 -24.50 -4.06 21.99
C ARG A 270 -24.25 -4.58 23.40
N ASP A 271 -24.96 -5.65 23.77
CA ASP A 271 -24.85 -6.37 25.04
C ASP A 271 -23.79 -7.49 25.00
N ALA A 272 -23.30 -7.87 23.82
CA ALA A 272 -22.17 -8.80 23.71
C ALA A 272 -20.91 -8.22 24.35
N ALA A 273 -20.14 -9.07 25.03
CA ALA A 273 -18.84 -8.70 25.59
C ALA A 273 -17.76 -8.66 24.50
N ALA A 274 -17.90 -9.50 23.48
CA ALA A 274 -17.10 -9.50 22.27
C ALA A 274 -17.88 -10.13 21.12
N VAL A 275 -17.50 -9.82 19.89
CA VAL A 275 -17.92 -10.53 18.69
C VAL A 275 -16.71 -11.05 17.92
N LEU A 276 -16.91 -12.15 17.19
CA LEU A 276 -15.94 -12.74 16.27
C LEU A 276 -16.57 -12.85 14.89
N LEU A 277 -15.93 -12.21 13.91
CA LEU A 277 -16.24 -12.32 12.49
C LEU A 277 -15.31 -13.36 11.86
N VAL A 278 -15.89 -14.35 11.20
CA VAL A 278 -15.19 -15.47 10.51
C VAL A 278 -15.55 -15.48 9.04
#